data_AF-X1T7R3-F1
#
_entry.id   AF-X1T7R3-F1
#
_cell.length_a   1.000
_cell.length_b   1.000
_cell.length_c   1.000
_cell.angle_alpha   90.00
_cell.angle_beta   90.00
_cell.angle_gamma   90.00
#
_symmetry.space_group_name_H-M   'P 1'
#
loop_
_entity.id
_entity.type
_entity.pdbx_description
1 polymer ?
#
loop_
_entity_poly.entity_id
_entity_poly.type
_entity_poly.pdbx_seq_one_letter_code
_entity_poly.pdbx_strand_id
1 'polypeptide(L)'
;EFRIVELKSTQASPSDVGQLARYVRWAKVYVHGADNKSVQPILFGHSAGQLAPLNSAMQDYDVMREAKPILYFEFDVYADKLIIQSKRIKREATP
;
A
#
# COMPACT_ATOMS: atom_id res chain seq x y z
N GLU A 1 7.09 -15.22 3.80
CA GLU A 1 6.57 -13.85 3.63
C GLU A 1 5.35 -13.92 2.73
N PHE A 2 4.25 -13.31 3.14
CA PHE A 2 2.99 -13.23 2.42
C PHE A 2 2.85 -11.83 1.82
N ARG A 3 2.37 -11.75 0.58
CA ARG A 3 2.16 -10.47 -0.11
C ARG A 3 0.69 -10.30 -0.42
N ILE A 4 0.15 -9.15 -0.05
CA ILE A 4 -1.22 -8.76 -0.38
C ILE A 4 -1.10 -7.58 -1.32
N VAL A 5 -1.59 -7.73 -2.54
CA VAL A 5 -1.44 -6.75 -3.61
C VAL A 5 -2.82 -6.20 -3.96
N GLU A 6 -3.00 -4.90 -3.80
CA GLU A 6 -4.18 -4.18 -4.27
C GLU A 6 -3.82 -3.38 -5.53
N LEU A 7 -4.55 -3.63 -6.62
CA LEU A 7 -4.35 -2.98 -7.90
C LEU A 7 -5.50 -2.02 -8.18
N LYS A 8 -5.20 -0.75 -8.46
CA LYS A 8 -6.19 0.25 -8.86
C LYS A 8 -5.92 0.70 -10.28
N SER A 9 -6.96 0.76 -11.11
CA SER A 9 -6.88 1.34 -12.46
C SER A 9 -6.82 2.87 -12.43
N THR A 10 -7.15 3.49 -11.30
CA THR A 10 -7.10 4.94 -11.06
C THR A 10 -6.03 5.28 -10.03
N GLN A 11 -5.86 6.57 -9.73
CA GLN A 11 -5.08 6.99 -8.57
C GLN A 11 -5.61 6.29 -7.31
N ALA A 12 -4.70 5.77 -6.50
CA ALA A 12 -5.06 5.20 -5.20
C ALA A 12 -5.51 6.29 -4.23
N SER A 13 -6.46 5.93 -3.38
CA SER A 13 -7.16 6.82 -2.45
C SER A 13 -7.03 6.33 -1.01
N PRO A 14 -7.32 7.17 0.00
CA PRO A 14 -7.33 6.75 1.40
C PRO A 14 -8.20 5.52 1.69
N SER A 15 -9.32 5.34 0.98
CA SER A 15 -10.18 4.17 1.17
C SER A 15 -9.52 2.86 0.72
N ASP A 16 -8.58 2.90 -0.23
CA ASP A 16 -7.85 1.73 -0.70
C ASP A 16 -6.89 1.21 0.36
N VAL A 17 -6.33 2.11 1.20
CA VAL A 17 -5.57 1.72 2.39
C VAL A 17 -6.45 0.95 3.38
N GLY A 18 -7.68 1.43 3.60
CA GLY A 18 -8.66 0.74 4.45
C GLY A 18 -9.08 -0.63 3.92
N GLN A 19 -9.20 -0.77 2.60
CA GLN A 19 -9.45 -2.05 1.94
C GLN A 19 -8.28 -3.01 2.14
N LEU A 20 -7.05 -2.56 1.91
CA LEU A 20 -5.82 -3.34 2.09
C LEU A 20 -5.64 -3.79 3.55
N ALA A 21 -5.94 -2.92 4.51
CA ALA A 21 -5.93 -3.26 5.94
C ALA A 21 -6.91 -4.39 6.29
N ARG A 22 -8.09 -4.40 5.67
CA ARG A 22 -9.09 -5.47 5.85
C ARG A 22 -8.54 -6.81 5.35
N TYR A 23 -7.86 -6.82 4.21
CA TYR A 23 -7.26 -8.04 3.66
C TYR A 23 -6.10 -8.54 4.52
N VAL A 24 -5.29 -7.65 5.08
CA VAL A 24 -4.25 -8.00 6.05
C VAL A 24 -4.87 -8.68 7.28
N ARG A 25 -5.95 -8.11 7.83
CA ARG A 25 -6.65 -8.74 8.97
C ARG A 25 -7.22 -10.11 8.62
N TRP A 26 -7.80 -10.28 7.42
CA TRP A 26 -8.27 -11.58 6.96
C TRP A 26 -7.12 -12.59 6.82
N ALA A 27 -6.00 -12.19 6.23
CA ALA A 27 -4.84 -13.06 6.08
C ALA A 27 -4.36 -13.58 7.44
N LYS A 28 -4.30 -12.72 8.46
CA LYS A 28 -3.91 -13.13 9.83
C LYS A 28 -4.86 -14.13 10.47
N VAL A 29 -6.13 -14.16 10.06
CA VAL A 29 -7.14 -15.10 10.59
C VAL A 29 -7.12 -16.42 9.82
N TYR A 30 -6.99 -16.35 8.49
CA TYR A 30 -7.26 -17.51 7.62
C TYR A 30 -6.00 -18.15 7.01
N VAL A 31 -4.84 -17.50 7.10
CA VAL A 31 -3.58 -18.00 6.52
C VAL A 31 -2.62 -18.37 7.63
N HIS A 32 -2.30 -19.67 7.72
CA HIS A 32 -1.37 -20.16 8.73
C HIS A 32 0.02 -19.52 8.59
N GLY A 33 0.55 -18.99 9.68
CA GLY A 33 1.85 -18.31 9.72
C GLY A 33 1.83 -16.85 9.23
N ALA A 34 0.67 -16.29 8.86
CA ALA A 34 0.55 -14.87 8.55
C ALA A 34 0.48 -14.03 9.83
N ASP A 35 1.62 -13.48 10.22
CA ASP A 35 1.77 -12.53 11.32
C ASP A 35 2.14 -11.12 10.81
N ASN A 36 2.25 -10.15 11.71
CA ASN A 36 2.55 -8.77 11.32
C ASN A 36 3.96 -8.57 10.74
N LYS A 37 4.90 -9.51 10.98
CA LYS A 37 6.27 -9.46 10.45
C LYS A 37 6.39 -10.13 9.10
N SER A 38 5.46 -11.00 8.75
CA SER A 38 5.50 -11.81 7.53
C SER A 38 4.57 -11.30 6.44
N VAL A 39 3.60 -10.43 6.74
CA VAL A 39 2.69 -9.84 5.74
C VAL A 39 3.26 -8.53 5.19
N GLN A 40 3.41 -8.45 3.87
CA GLN A 40 3.80 -7.25 3.13
C GLN A 40 2.60 -6.76 2.30
N PRO A 41 1.91 -5.69 2.73
CA PRO A 41 0.90 -5.02 1.93
C PRO A 41 1.55 -4.18 0.82
N ILE A 42 0.97 -4.23 -0.38
CA ILE A 42 1.43 -3.53 -1.57
C ILE A 42 0.23 -2.89 -2.27
N LEU A 43 0.33 -1.60 -2.57
CA LEU A 43 -0.71 -0.82 -3.26
C LEU A 43 -0.15 -0.28 -4.57
N PHE A 44 -0.86 -0.52 -5.67
CA PHE A 44 -0.58 0.06 -6.98
C PHE A 44 -1.71 1.01 -7.39
N GLY A 45 -1.34 2.18 -7.89
CA GLY A 45 -2.30 3.15 -8.43
C GLY A 45 -1.71 3.97 -9.58
N HIS A 46 -2.58 4.60 -10.37
CA HIS A 46 -2.16 5.48 -11.45
C HIS A 46 -1.46 6.73 -10.89
N SER A 47 -0.39 7.20 -11.54
CA SER A 47 0.28 8.46 -11.21
C SER A 47 -0.58 9.63 -11.65
N ALA A 48 -1.46 10.10 -10.78
CA ALA A 48 -2.25 11.29 -11.00
C ALA A 48 -2.49 11.98 -9.65
N GLY A 49 -2.77 13.28 -9.63
CA GLY A 49 -3.31 13.97 -8.46
C GLY A 49 -2.37 14.13 -7.25
N GLN A 50 -2.97 14.45 -6.10
CA GLN A 50 -2.26 14.76 -4.85
C GLN A 50 -2.09 13.52 -3.98
N LEU A 51 -0.87 13.29 -3.50
CA LEU A 51 -0.55 12.15 -2.64
C LEU A 51 -0.74 12.41 -1.14
N ALA A 52 -0.82 13.67 -0.70
CA ALA A 52 -0.85 13.99 0.74
C ALA A 52 -1.95 13.25 1.54
N PRO A 53 -3.21 13.14 1.05
CA PRO A 53 -4.24 12.38 1.77
C PRO A 53 -3.94 10.88 1.84
N LEU A 54 -3.45 10.31 0.74
CA LEU A 54 -3.06 8.90 0.68
C LEU A 54 -1.89 8.61 1.64
N ASN A 55 -0.90 9.52 1.68
CA ASN A 55 0.26 9.43 2.56
C ASN A 55 -0.16 9.44 4.02
N SER A 56 -1.08 10.32 4.40
CA SER A 56 -1.64 10.35 5.77
C SER A 56 -2.29 9.01 6.12
N ALA A 57 -3.12 8.46 5.23
CA ALA A 57 -3.79 7.18 5.47
C ALA A 57 -2.79 6.01 5.61
N MET A 58 -1.73 5.98 4.80
CA MET A 58 -0.68 4.97 4.91
C MET A 58 0.15 5.13 6.20
N GLN A 59 0.39 6.36 6.66
CA GLN A 59 1.05 6.61 7.93
C GLN A 59 0.19 6.16 9.12
N ASP A 60 -1.11 6.43 9.10
CA ASP A 60 -2.07 5.95 10.10
C ASP A 60 -2.10 4.41 10.12
N TYR A 61 -2.04 3.79 8.94
CA TYR A 61 -1.91 2.34 8.81
C TYR A 61 -0.65 1.79 9.49
N ASP A 62 0.50 2.41 9.26
CA ASP A 62 1.77 1.99 9.84
C ASP A 62 1.77 2.09 11.38
N VAL A 63 1.04 3.07 11.94
CA VAL A 63 0.88 3.23 13.40
C VAL A 63 0.13 2.05 14.03
N MET A 64 -0.83 1.45 13.31
CA MET A 64 -1.58 0.29 13.80
C MET A 64 -0.72 -0.98 13.93
N ARG A 65 0.44 -1.05 13.26
CA ARG A 65 1.39 -2.17 13.31
C ARG A 65 0.76 -3.54 13.00
N GLU A 66 -0.26 -3.57 12.14
CA GLU A 66 -0.98 -4.79 11.78
C GLU A 66 -0.17 -5.70 10.84
N ALA A 67 0.72 -5.12 10.02
CA ALA A 67 1.66 -5.77 9.12
C ALA A 67 2.92 -4.89 8.90
N LYS A 68 3.78 -5.26 7.93
CA LYS A 68 4.84 -4.38 7.43
C LYS A 68 4.24 -3.08 6.83
N PRO A 69 5.01 -1.98 6.77
CA PRO A 69 4.55 -0.77 6.11
C PRO A 69 4.12 -0.98 4.66
N ILE A 70 3.12 -0.22 4.20
CA ILE A 70 2.61 -0.31 2.83
C ILE A 70 3.71 0.10 1.84
N LEU A 71 3.94 -0.75 0.83
CA LEU A 71 4.71 -0.36 -0.33
C LEU A 71 3.76 0.20 -1.39
N TYR A 72 3.91 1.49 -1.71
CA TYR A 72 3.14 2.15 -2.76
C TYR A 72 3.96 2.23 -4.05
N PHE A 73 3.31 1.87 -5.16
CA PHE A 73 3.86 1.97 -6.50
C PHE A 73 2.88 2.76 -7.37
N GLU A 74 3.41 3.78 -8.03
CA GLU A 74 2.67 4.48 -9.06
C GLU A 74 2.93 3.82 -10.41
N PHE A 75 1.95 3.85 -11.29
CA PHE A 75 2.15 3.47 -12.68
C PHE A 75 1.52 4.48 -13.62
N ASP A 76 2.08 4.56 -14.82
CA ASP A 76 1.52 5.26 -15.96
C ASP A 76 1.51 4.31 -17.17
N VAL A 77 0.59 4.56 -18.10
CA VAL A 77 0.58 3.88 -19.41
C VAL A 77 1.01 4.88 -20.47
N TYR A 78 2.14 4.62 -21.12
CA TYR A 78 2.67 5.46 -22.21
C TYR A 78 2.95 4.61 -23.44
N ALA A 79 2.34 4.94 -24.58
CA ALA A 79 2.52 4.23 -25.85
C ALA A 79 2.43 2.69 -25.70
N ASP A 80 1.33 2.21 -25.09
CA ASP A 80 1.05 0.79 -24.79
C ASP A 80 2.06 0.10 -23.86
N LYS A 81 2.88 0.87 -23.14
CA LYS A 81 3.84 0.36 -22.15
C LYS A 81 3.44 0.78 -20.75
N LEU A 82 3.50 -0.17 -19.82
CA LEU A 82 3.37 0.08 -18.39
C LEU A 82 4.70 0.61 -17.85
N ILE A 83 4.68 1.83 -17.33
CA ILE A 83 5.81 2.45 -16.63
C ILE A 83 5.50 2.42 -15.14
N ILE A 84 6.30 1.69 -14.36
CA ILE A 84 6.14 1.61 -12.89
C ILE A 84 7.16 2.53 -12.23
N GLN A 85 6.67 3.47 -11.42
CA GLN A 85 7.47 4.34 -10.59
C GLN A 85 7.38 3.86 -9.14
N SER A 86 8.49 3.35 -8.60
CA SER A 86 8.55 3.01 -7.17
C SER A 86 8.73 4.28 -6.35
N LYS A 87 7.66 4.79 -5.72
CA LYS A 87 7.79 5.81 -4.68
C LYS A 87 7.74 5.16 -3.31
N ARG A 88 8.92 4.90 -2.75
CA ARG A 88 9.01 4.55 -1.33
C ARG A 88 8.85 5.84 -0.54
N ILE A 89 7.69 6.01 0.08
CA ILE A 89 7.45 7.15 0.97
C ILE A 89 8.29 6.92 2.23
N LYS A 90 9.47 7.53 2.25
CA LYS A 90 10.29 7.58 3.45
C LYS A 90 9.54 8.45 4.44
N ARG A 91 9.39 7.99 5.69
CA ARG A 91 9.11 8.91 6.79
C ARG A 91 10.20 9.97 6.74
N GLU A 92 9.85 11.23 6.56
CA GLU A 92 10.70 12.28 7.14
C GLU A 92 10.72 11.97 8.63
N ALA A 93 11.91 11.67 9.16
CA ALA A 93 12.08 11.54 10.58
C ALA A 93 11.69 12.89 11.18
N THR A 94 10.50 12.96 11.78
CA THR A 94 10.16 14.10 12.62
C THR A 94 11.22 14.15 13.73
N PRO A 95 11.96 15.26 13.87
CA PRO A 95 13.01 15.38 14.89
C PRO A 95 12.45 15.28 16.31
#